data_AF-A0A258GK13-F1
#
_entry.id   AF-A0A258GK13-F1
#
_cell.length_a   1.000
_cell.length_b   1.000
_cell.length_c   1.000
_cell.angle_alpha   90.00
_cell.angle_beta   90.00
_cell.angle_gamma   90.00
#
_symmetry.space_group_name_H-M   'P 1'
#
loop_
_entity.id
_entity.type
_entity.pdbx_description
1 polymer ?
#
loop_
_entity_poly.entity_id
_entity_poly.type
_entity_poly.pdbx_seq_one_letter_code
_entity_poly.pdbx_strand_id
1 'polypeptide(L)'
;MTSRVSAEESTSATQVEEAEELYGDIAADIFSVMRKIKQGDFALVKDAGRHLKDLRVAYQIAMEERARVAKRSKEDAGVVYDYALDFDAARDEIRGRLARLRDAGDGG
;
A
#
# COMPACT_ATOMS: atom_id res chain seq x y z
N MET A 1 17.35 3.44 19.35
CA MET A 1 16.12 2.62 19.47
C MET A 1 15.33 2.58 18.16
N THR A 2 16.02 2.66 17.01
CA THR A 2 15.43 2.85 15.66
C THR A 2 15.55 1.60 14.77
N SER A 3 16.29 0.58 15.19
CA SER A 3 16.58 -0.61 14.36
C SER A 3 15.44 -1.63 14.31
N ARG A 4 14.50 -1.61 15.27
CA ARG A 4 13.37 -2.56 15.30
C ARG A 4 12.24 -2.17 14.34
N VAL A 5 11.96 -0.88 14.22
CA VAL A 5 10.89 -0.35 13.34
C VAL A 5 11.22 -0.56 11.86
N SER A 6 12.49 -0.36 11.47
CA SER A 6 12.92 -0.50 10.07
C SER A 6 12.88 -1.95 9.55
N ALA A 7 13.06 -2.94 10.43
CA ALA A 7 12.94 -4.36 10.06
C ALA A 7 11.47 -4.82 9.95
N GLU A 8 10.57 -4.21 10.73
CA GLU A 8 9.13 -4.50 10.67
C GLU A 8 8.50 -3.86 9.41
N GLU A 9 8.97 -2.70 8.97
CA GLU A 9 8.58 -2.04 7.71
C GLU A 9 9.05 -2.77 6.45
N SER A 10 10.30 -3.27 6.44
CA SER A 10 10.79 -4.01 5.27
C SER A 10 10.05 -5.34 5.09
N THR A 11 9.66 -5.96 6.21
CA THR A 11 8.92 -7.23 6.24
C THR A 11 7.46 -7.05 5.82
N SER A 12 6.81 -5.95 6.21
CA SER A 12 5.45 -5.65 5.77
C SER A 12 5.39 -5.28 4.29
N ALA A 13 6.40 -4.58 3.77
CA ALA A 13 6.51 -4.27 2.34
C ALA A 13 6.69 -5.54 1.48
N THR A 14 7.51 -6.50 1.93
CA THR A 14 7.69 -7.79 1.23
C THR A 14 6.41 -8.64 1.24
N GLN A 15 5.68 -8.67 2.37
CA GLN A 15 4.38 -9.37 2.44
C GLN A 15 3.33 -8.79 1.49
N VAL A 16 3.42 -7.49 1.17
CA VAL A 16 2.51 -6.84 0.21
C VAL A 16 2.88 -7.21 -1.23
N GLU A 17 4.16 -7.22 -1.59
CA GLU A 17 4.61 -7.66 -2.91
C GLU A 17 4.27 -9.15 -3.16
N GLU A 18 4.50 -10.01 -2.18
CA GLU A 18 4.12 -11.43 -2.24
C GLU A 18 2.60 -11.61 -2.40
N ALA A 19 1.80 -10.76 -1.75
CA ALA A 19 0.35 -10.77 -1.94
C ALA A 19 -0.04 -10.33 -3.35
N GLU A 20 0.61 -9.29 -3.91
CA GLU A 20 0.35 -8.82 -5.28
C GLU A 20 0.66 -9.87 -6.36
N GLU A 21 1.77 -10.61 -6.22
CA GLU A 21 2.08 -11.74 -7.09
C GLU A 21 1.03 -12.86 -6.98
N LEU A 22 0.68 -13.25 -5.75
CA LEU A 22 -0.34 -14.28 -5.51
C LEU A 22 -1.70 -13.89 -6.13
N TYR A 23 -2.06 -12.60 -6.11
CA TYR A 23 -3.27 -12.11 -6.77
C TYR A 23 -3.20 -12.19 -8.29
N GLY A 24 -2.04 -11.93 -8.89
CA GLY A 24 -1.81 -12.10 -10.33
C GLY A 24 -2.03 -13.54 -10.78
N ASP A 25 -1.46 -14.48 -10.03
CA ASP A 25 -1.58 -15.92 -10.30
C ASP A 25 -3.04 -16.40 -10.16
N ILE A 26 -3.70 -16.03 -9.07
CA ILE A 26 -5.10 -16.36 -8.84
C ILE A 26 -5.99 -15.78 -9.95
N ALA A 27 -5.74 -14.54 -10.40
CA ALA A 27 -6.50 -13.93 -11.49
C ALA A 27 -6.32 -14.71 -12.81
N ALA A 28 -5.10 -15.15 -13.13
CA ALA A 28 -4.83 -15.95 -14.31
C ALA A 28 -5.56 -17.30 -14.29
N ASP A 29 -5.58 -17.97 -13.13
CA ASP A 29 -6.29 -19.23 -12.93
C ASP A 29 -7.81 -19.09 -13.12
N ILE A 30 -8.39 -17.99 -12.63
CA ILE A 30 -9.81 -17.67 -12.84
C ILE A 30 -10.12 -17.53 -14.33
N PHE A 31 -9.30 -16.75 -15.05
CA PHE A 31 -9.50 -16.54 -16.48
C PHE A 31 -9.44 -17.86 -17.24
N SER A 32 -8.53 -18.76 -16.85
CA SER A 32 -8.43 -20.11 -17.41
C SER A 32 -9.71 -20.93 -17.17
N VAL A 33 -10.22 -20.96 -15.94
CA VAL A 33 -11.47 -21.68 -15.59
C VAL A 33 -12.67 -21.09 -16.33
N MET A 34 -12.81 -19.76 -16.38
CA MET A 34 -13.89 -19.09 -17.11
C MET A 34 -13.86 -19.43 -18.61
N ARG A 35 -12.66 -19.60 -19.19
CA ARG A 35 -12.51 -20.00 -20.60
C ARG A 35 -13.01 -21.42 -20.84
N LYS A 36 -12.70 -22.36 -19.95
CA LYS A 36 -13.16 -23.76 -20.02
C LYS A 36 -14.69 -23.87 -19.88
N ILE A 37 -15.28 -23.07 -19.00
CA ILE A 37 -16.74 -22.96 -18.87
C ILE A 37 -17.39 -22.45 -20.17
N LYS A 38 -16.81 -21.40 -20.78
CA LYS A 38 -17.30 -20.86 -22.08
C LYS A 38 -17.19 -21.87 -23.22
N GLN A 39 -16.31 -22.87 -23.12
CA GLN A 39 -16.14 -23.94 -24.11
C GLN A 39 -17.13 -25.09 -23.95
N GLY A 40 -18.03 -25.03 -22.95
CA GLY A 40 -19.13 -25.99 -22.80
C GLY A 40 -18.80 -27.23 -21.98
N ASP A 41 -17.73 -27.20 -21.17
CA ASP A 41 -17.37 -28.28 -20.26
C ASP A 41 -18.15 -28.16 -18.93
N PHE A 42 -19.40 -28.62 -18.94
CA PHE A 42 -20.38 -28.38 -17.87
C PHE A 42 -20.31 -29.34 -16.67
N ALA A 43 -19.52 -30.40 -16.74
CA ALA A 43 -19.31 -31.31 -15.60
C ALA A 43 -18.62 -30.60 -14.41
N LEU A 44 -17.87 -29.53 -14.69
CA LEU A 44 -17.19 -28.67 -13.71
C LEU A 44 -18.04 -27.46 -13.25
N VAL A 45 -19.18 -27.19 -13.88
CA VAL A 45 -19.87 -25.88 -13.80
C VAL A 45 -20.65 -25.67 -12.50
N LYS A 46 -21.14 -26.75 -11.87
CA LYS A 46 -21.91 -26.62 -10.63
C LYS A 46 -21.03 -26.18 -9.45
N ASP A 47 -19.83 -26.73 -9.36
CA ASP A 47 -18.84 -26.37 -8.33
C ASP A 47 -18.09 -25.10 -8.71
N ALA A 48 -17.80 -24.89 -9.99
CA ALA A 48 -17.15 -23.65 -10.44
C ALA A 48 -17.97 -22.39 -10.13
N GLY A 49 -19.30 -22.45 -10.18
CA GLY A 49 -20.16 -21.32 -9.80
C GLY A 49 -20.06 -20.96 -8.30
N ARG A 50 -19.87 -21.97 -7.43
CA ARG A 50 -19.65 -21.78 -5.99
C ARG A 50 -18.26 -21.21 -5.74
N HIS A 51 -17.24 -21.82 -6.32
CA HIS A 51 -15.86 -21.36 -6.19
C HIS A 51 -15.65 -19.93 -6.72
N LEU A 52 -16.30 -19.56 -7.83
CA LEU A 52 -16.24 -18.19 -8.34
C LEU A 52 -16.86 -17.16 -7.39
N LYS A 53 -17.93 -17.53 -6.67
CA LYS A 53 -18.54 -16.65 -5.66
C LYS A 53 -17.63 -16.49 -4.45
N ASP A 54 -17.13 -17.59 -3.92
CA ASP A 54 -16.23 -17.58 -2.75
C ASP A 54 -14.97 -16.76 -3.06
N LEU A 55 -14.45 -16.87 -4.27
CA LEU A 55 -13.30 -16.13 -4.75
C LEU A 55 -13.57 -14.64 -4.96
N ARG A 56 -14.76 -14.27 -5.47
CA ARG A 56 -15.18 -12.87 -5.56
C ARG A 56 -15.27 -12.22 -4.18
N VAL A 57 -15.73 -12.96 -3.17
CA VAL A 57 -15.76 -12.49 -1.77
C VAL A 57 -14.34 -12.30 -1.25
N ALA A 58 -13.45 -13.29 -1.45
CA ALA A 58 -12.05 -13.18 -1.02
C ALA A 58 -11.33 -11.99 -1.68
N TYR A 59 -11.55 -11.77 -2.98
CA TYR A 59 -11.00 -10.63 -3.71
C TYR A 59 -11.52 -9.29 -3.17
N GLN A 60 -12.81 -9.19 -2.86
CA GLN A 60 -13.39 -7.98 -2.30
C GLN A 60 -12.77 -7.63 -0.94
N ILE A 61 -12.57 -8.64 -0.07
CA ILE A 61 -11.91 -8.48 1.23
C ILE A 61 -10.46 -8.02 1.03
N ALA A 62 -9.73 -8.60 0.09
CA ALA A 62 -8.36 -8.20 -0.22
C ALA A 62 -8.27 -6.73 -0.69
N MET A 63 -9.20 -6.28 -1.53
CA MET A 63 -9.24 -4.89 -1.99
C MET A 63 -9.57 -3.91 -0.86
N GLU A 64 -10.47 -4.29 0.06
CA GLU A 64 -10.73 -3.52 1.28
C GLU A 64 -9.51 -3.41 2.19
N GLU A 65 -8.77 -4.51 2.37
CA GLU A 65 -7.52 -4.49 3.13
C GLU A 65 -6.45 -3.63 2.46
N ARG A 66 -6.31 -3.67 1.13
CA ARG A 66 -5.38 -2.80 0.39
C ARG A 66 -5.70 -1.33 0.62
N ALA A 67 -6.99 -0.95 0.57
CA ALA A 67 -7.41 0.42 0.86
C ALA A 67 -7.08 0.83 2.31
N ARG A 68 -7.27 -0.09 3.29
CA ARG A 68 -6.91 0.14 4.70
C ARG A 68 -5.41 0.28 4.91
N VAL A 69 -4.59 -0.49 4.20
CA VAL A 69 -3.12 -0.41 4.25
C VAL A 69 -2.64 0.89 3.63
N ALA A 70 -3.15 1.26 2.46
CA ALA A 70 -2.80 2.54 1.82
C ALA A 70 -3.15 3.74 2.71
N LYS A 71 -4.30 3.68 3.39
CA LYS A 71 -4.69 4.72 4.36
C LYS A 71 -3.74 4.78 5.56
N ARG A 72 -3.42 3.63 6.17
CA ARG A 72 -2.47 3.55 7.30
C ARG A 72 -1.08 4.06 6.91
N SER A 73 -0.59 3.69 5.73
CA SER A 73 0.69 4.19 5.22
C SER A 73 0.74 5.71 5.08
N LYS A 74 -0.36 6.35 4.64
CA LYS A 74 -0.46 7.82 4.62
C LYS A 74 -0.45 8.41 6.05
N GLU A 75 -1.18 7.80 6.98
CA GLU A 75 -1.23 8.24 8.38
C GLU A 75 0.14 8.14 9.07
N ASP A 76 0.84 7.02 8.89
CA ASP A 76 2.18 6.77 9.46
C ASP A 76 3.24 7.72 8.89
N ALA A 77 3.13 8.07 7.61
CA ALA A 77 3.98 9.08 6.98
C ALA A 77 3.68 10.52 7.45
N GLY A 78 2.73 10.72 8.38
CA GLY A 78 2.33 12.05 8.85
C GLY A 78 1.62 12.89 7.78
N VAL A 79 1.12 12.24 6.72
CA VAL A 79 0.50 12.88 5.55
C VAL A 79 -0.97 13.16 5.88
N VAL A 80 -1.23 14.31 6.52
CA VAL A 80 -2.59 14.77 6.90
C VAL A 80 -3.39 15.28 5.68
N TYR A 81 -2.70 15.65 4.59
CA TYR A 81 -3.23 16.05 3.27
C TYR A 81 -2.37 15.44 2.16
N ASP A 82 -2.78 15.43 0.88
CA ASP A 82 -2.02 14.81 -0.24
C ASP A 82 -0.61 15.42 -0.53
N TYR A 83 -0.07 16.23 0.38
CA TYR A 83 1.31 16.72 0.38
C TYR A 83 1.99 16.38 1.71
N ALA A 84 3.19 15.83 1.65
CA ALA A 84 4.07 15.69 2.80
C ALA A 84 4.89 16.98 2.96
N LEU A 85 4.86 17.61 4.15
CA LEU A 85 5.75 18.73 4.46
C LEU A 85 7.03 18.17 5.10
N ASP A 86 8.18 18.41 4.47
CA ASP A 86 9.48 18.06 5.04
C ASP A 86 9.82 19.03 6.19
N PHE A 87 9.55 18.59 7.41
CA PHE A 87 9.78 19.39 8.61
C PHE A 87 11.26 19.64 8.89
N ASP A 88 12.17 18.77 8.45
CA ASP A 88 13.60 18.94 8.66
C ASP A 88 14.14 20.02 7.71
N ALA A 89 13.78 19.95 6.43
CA ALA A 89 14.12 21.00 5.46
C ALA A 89 13.53 22.37 5.86
N ALA A 90 12.26 22.39 6.29
CA ALA A 90 11.61 23.62 6.75
C ALA A 90 12.29 24.19 8.01
N ARG A 91 12.69 23.32 8.95
CA ARG A 91 13.40 23.72 10.17
C ARG A 91 14.77 24.33 9.84
N ASP A 92 15.51 23.74 8.92
CA ASP A 92 16.82 24.25 8.51
C ASP A 92 16.70 25.60 7.79
N GLU A 93 15.69 25.77 6.95
CA GLU A 93 15.39 27.06 6.34
C GLU A 93 15.09 28.15 7.39
N ILE A 94 14.23 27.85 8.36
CA ILE A 94 13.89 28.78 9.44
C ILE A 94 15.12 29.11 10.28
N ARG A 95 15.95 28.11 10.64
CA ARG A 95 17.19 28.32 11.38
C ARG A 95 18.15 29.23 10.61
N GLY A 96 18.31 29.01 9.31
CA GLY A 96 19.17 29.86 8.47
C GLY A 96 18.66 31.30 8.35
N ARG A 97 17.33 31.51 8.31
CA ARG A 97 16.73 32.85 8.36
C ARG A 97 16.97 33.52 9.72
N LEU A 98 16.79 32.79 10.82
CA LEU A 98 17.03 33.31 12.17
C LEU A 98 18.50 33.64 12.43
N ALA A 99 19.43 32.82 11.92
CA ALA A 99 20.86 33.11 11.99
C ALA A 99 21.18 34.43 11.29
N ARG A 100 20.69 34.64 10.06
CA ARG A 100 20.85 35.91 9.34
C ARG A 100 20.25 37.11 10.08
N LEU A 101 19.10 36.93 10.73
CA LEU A 101 18.50 37.99 11.55
C LEU A 101 19.34 38.30 12.79
N ARG A 102 19.96 37.29 13.41
CA ARG A 102 20.89 37.48 14.53
C ARG A 102 22.16 38.22 14.07
N ASP A 103 22.76 37.78 12.97
CA ASP A 103 23.96 38.41 12.41
C ASP A 103 23.70 39.88 12.04
N ALA A 104 22.49 40.20 11.57
CA ALA A 104 22.08 41.58 11.28
C ALA A 104 21.79 42.42 12.55
N GLY A 105 21.45 41.79 13.67
CA GLY A 105 21.17 42.44 14.95
C GLY A 105 22.40 42.70 15.81
N ASP A 106 23.44 41.88 15.68
CA ASP A 106 24.69 41.98 16.45
C ASP A 106 25.72 42.96 15.84
N GLY A 107 25.35 43.69 14.78
CA GLY A 107 26.17 44.70 14.10
C GLY A 107 25.99 46.15 14.58
N GLY A 108 25.58 46.35 15.85
CA GLY A 108 25.37 47.67 16.47
C GLY A 108 26.45 48.04 17.48
#